data_AF-A0A0F9IWU4-F1
#
_entry.id   AF-A0A0F9IWU4-F1
#
_cell.length_a   1.000
_cell.length_b   1.000
_cell.length_c   1.000
_cell.angle_alpha   90.00
_cell.angle_beta   90.00
_cell.angle_gamma   90.00
#
_symmetry.space_group_name_H-M   'P 1'
#
loop_
_entity.id
_entity.type
_entity.pdbx_description
1 polymer ?
#
loop_
_entity_poly.entity_id
_entity_poly.type
_entity_poly.pdbx_seq_one_letter_code
_entity_poly.pdbx_strand_id
1 'polypeptide(L)'
;MSISIGDVVTDSISGLTGTTTARVEYITKCVQYLVTPKWKQGETFSEGHWIDEIRLKTVPKKKIAVKRKRLRHTPGHRGAGPHAPKRAGGRVGTSE
;
A
#
# COMPACT_ATOMS: atom_id res chain seq x y z
N MET A 1 -22.06 -0.13 16.30
CA MET A 1 -20.99 0.40 15.42
C MET A 1 -19.90 -0.66 15.43
N SER A 2 -19.58 -1.32 14.31
CA SER A 2 -18.57 -2.40 14.33
C SER A 2 -17.18 -1.82 14.09
N ILE A 3 -16.28 -1.96 15.07
CA ILE A 3 -14.87 -1.59 14.93
C ILE A 3 -14.14 -2.78 14.31
N SER A 4 -13.41 -2.55 13.21
CA SER A 4 -12.59 -3.58 12.55
C SER A 4 -11.10 -3.39 12.86
N ILE A 5 -10.34 -4.49 12.78
CA ILE A 5 -8.88 -4.41 12.81
C ILE A 5 -8.41 -3.54 11.63
N GLY A 6 -7.45 -2.65 11.89
CA GLY A 6 -6.93 -1.67 10.93
C GLY A 6 -7.73 -0.36 10.87
N ASP A 7 -8.80 -0.21 11.65
CA ASP A 7 -9.47 1.08 11.80
C ASP A 7 -8.67 2.01 12.70
N VAL A 8 -8.73 3.30 12.40
CA VAL A 8 -8.20 4.34 13.28
C VAL A 8 -9.29 4.67 14.30
N VAL A 9 -8.94 4.53 15.56
CA VAL A 9 -9.85 4.77 16.69
C VAL A 9 -9.25 5.78 17.65
N THR A 10 -10.12 6.49 18.34
CA THR A 10 -9.78 7.40 19.43
C THR A 10 -10.48 6.94 20.69
N ASP A 11 -9.72 6.79 21.78
CA ASP A 11 -10.29 6.56 23.10
C ASP A 11 -10.95 7.83 23.63
N SER A 12 -12.20 7.71 24.05
CA SER A 12 -13.00 8.82 24.56
C SER A 12 -12.56 9.35 25.92
N ILE A 13 -11.79 8.58 26.71
CA ILE A 13 -11.36 9.01 28.05
C ILE A 13 -9.91 9.50 28.05
N SER A 14 -8.94 8.72 27.53
CA SER A 14 -7.55 9.16 27.49
C SER A 14 -7.22 10.11 26.34
N GLY A 15 -8.05 10.16 25.30
CA GLY A 15 -7.77 10.88 24.05
C GLY A 15 -6.74 10.19 23.15
N LEU A 16 -6.23 9.00 23.52
CA LEU A 16 -5.28 8.23 22.71
C LEU A 16 -5.89 7.93 21.34
N THR A 17 -5.17 8.29 20.28
CA THR A 17 -5.56 7.96 18.90
C THR A 17 -4.55 7.03 18.28
N GLY A 18 -5.03 5.92 17.72
CA GLY A 18 -4.18 4.89 17.15
C GLY A 18 -4.92 3.99 16.19
N THR A 19 -4.24 2.94 15.74
CA THR A 19 -4.82 1.92 14.85
C THR A 19 -5.14 0.68 15.67
N THR A 20 -6.30 0.08 15.44
CA THR A 20 -6.68 -1.19 16.05
C THR A 20 -5.85 -2.32 15.43
N THR A 21 -5.05 -3.02 16.25
CA THR A 21 -4.15 -4.09 15.79
C THR A 21 -4.66 -5.47 16.16
N ALA A 22 -5.37 -5.59 17.28
CA ALA A 22 -5.95 -6.86 17.74
C ALA A 22 -7.33 -6.64 18.37
N ARG A 23 -8.14 -7.71 18.41
CA ARG A 23 -9.42 -7.79 19.10
C ARG A 23 -9.40 -9.04 19.97
N VAL A 24 -9.82 -8.91 21.23
CA VAL A 24 -10.02 -10.01 22.16
C VAL A 24 -11.46 -9.96 22.64
N GLU A 25 -12.10 -11.13 22.68
CA GLU A 25 -13.43 -11.32 23.20
C GLU A 25 -13.35 -12.36 24.32
N TYR A 26 -13.64 -11.94 25.55
CA TYR A 26 -13.66 -12.83 26.70
C TYR A 26 -14.97 -13.63 26.73
N ILE A 27 -14.97 -14.78 27.42
CA ILE A 27 -16.13 -15.68 27.55
C ILE A 27 -17.37 -14.93 28.09
N THR A 28 -17.17 -13.90 28.91
CA THR A 28 -18.20 -13.02 29.46
C THR A 28 -18.72 -11.96 28.48
N LYS A 29 -18.30 -12.01 27.21
CA LYS A 29 -18.57 -11.01 26.15
C LYS A 29 -17.99 -9.62 26.40
N CYS A 30 -16.97 -9.49 27.24
CA CYS A 30 -16.17 -8.26 27.26
C CYS A 30 -15.30 -8.22 25.99
N VAL A 31 -15.47 -7.19 25.17
CA VAL A 31 -14.68 -6.99 23.94
C VAL A 31 -13.67 -5.88 24.16
N GLN A 32 -12.40 -6.20 23.93
CA GLN A 32 -11.29 -5.27 24.01
C GLN A 32 -10.53 -5.22 22.70
N TYR A 33 -10.03 -4.04 22.37
CA TYR A 33 -9.20 -3.80 21.20
C TYR A 33 -7.83 -3.29 21.62
N LEU A 34 -6.79 -3.82 21.00
CA LEU A 34 -5.43 -3.31 21.15
C LEU A 34 -5.25 -2.12 20.22
N VAL A 35 -5.05 -0.93 20.79
CA VAL A 35 -4.80 0.30 20.04
C VAL A 35 -3.32 0.60 20.04
N THR A 36 -2.71 0.52 18.86
CA THR A 36 -1.30 0.89 18.66
C THR A 36 -1.22 2.35 18.20
N PRO A 37 -0.60 3.26 18.98
CA PRO A 37 -0.46 4.66 18.58
C PRO A 37 0.49 4.81 17.39
N LYS A 38 0.37 5.93 16.67
CA LYS A 38 1.30 6.26 15.59
C LYS A 38 2.63 6.69 16.18
N TRP A 39 3.69 5.98 15.83
CA TRP A 39 5.04 6.31 16.22
C TRP A 39 5.61 7.46 15.38
N LYS A 40 6.38 8.35 16.02
CA LYS A 40 7.18 9.39 15.35
C LYS A 40 8.65 8.98 15.33
N GLN A 41 9.32 9.27 14.23
CA GLN A 41 10.73 8.90 14.05
C GLN A 41 11.61 9.59 15.11
N GLY A 42 12.28 8.79 15.94
CA GLY A 42 13.17 9.28 17.01
C GLY A 42 12.66 9.12 18.45
N GLU A 43 11.41 8.68 18.64
CA GLU A 43 10.88 8.34 19.97
C GLU A 43 11.09 6.86 20.32
N THR A 44 11.06 6.53 21.61
CA THR A 44 10.99 5.15 22.08
C THR A 44 9.74 4.45 21.54
N PHE A 45 9.84 3.13 21.35
CA PHE A 45 8.73 2.30 20.89
C PHE A 45 7.47 2.55 21.74
N SER A 46 6.38 2.97 21.12
CA SER A 46 5.12 3.20 21.82
C SER A 46 4.32 1.91 21.88
N GLU A 47 4.11 1.38 23.09
CA GLU A 47 3.36 0.14 23.29
C GLU A 47 1.86 0.31 22.97
N GLY A 48 1.26 -0.77 22.49
CA GLY A 48 -0.19 -0.83 22.27
C GLY A 48 -0.93 -1.00 23.60
N HIS A 49 -2.08 -0.35 23.72
CA HIS A 49 -2.90 -0.41 24.94
C HIS A 49 -4.23 -1.12 24.67
N TRP A 50 -4.64 -2.00 25.58
CA TRP A 50 -5.94 -2.66 25.54
C TRP A 50 -7.03 -1.71 26.03
N ILE A 51 -8.05 -1.47 25.19
CA ILE A 51 -9.14 -0.54 25.47
C ILE A 51 -10.47 -1.22 25.17
N ASP A 52 -11.44 -1.06 26.06
CA ASP A 52 -12.79 -1.61 25.90
C ASP A 52 -13.53 -0.97 24.72
N GLU A 53 -14.35 -1.78 24.02
CA GLU A 53 -15.12 -1.36 22.85
C GLU A 53 -15.98 -0.09 23.11
N ILE A 54 -16.59 0.01 24.29
CA ILE A 54 -17.50 1.11 24.65
C ILE A 54 -16.77 2.47 24.68
N ARG A 55 -15.46 2.48 24.95
CA ARG A 55 -14.69 3.73 25.04
C ARG A 55 -14.18 4.21 23.68
N LEU A 56 -14.14 3.34 22.68
CA LEU A 56 -13.53 3.63 21.38
C LEU A 56 -14.51 4.29 20.42
N LYS A 57 -14.03 5.32 19.72
CA LYS A 57 -14.73 6.01 18.64
C LYS A 57 -13.97 5.83 17.33
N THR A 58 -14.64 5.38 16.28
CA THR A 58 -14.02 5.22 14.96
C THR A 58 -13.83 6.57 14.28
N VAL A 59 -12.64 6.82 13.74
CA VAL A 59 -12.36 8.00 12.93
C VAL A 59 -12.72 7.70 11.46
N PRO A 60 -13.55 8.53 10.79
CA PRO A 60 -13.95 8.27 9.42
C PRO A 60 -12.75 8.31 8.46
N LYS A 61 -12.57 7.24 7.68
CA LYS A 61 -11.51 7.15 6.67
C LYS A 61 -11.82 8.09 5.51
N LYS A 62 -10.90 9.03 5.21
CA LYS A 62 -10.97 9.88 4.02
C LYS A 62 -10.76 9.00 2.79
N LYS A 63 -11.83 8.76 2.01
CA LYS A 63 -11.75 8.01 0.75
C LYS A 63 -10.94 8.83 -0.26
N ILE A 64 -9.79 8.32 -0.69
CA ILE A 64 -8.98 8.96 -1.74
C ILE A 64 -9.40 8.35 -3.09
N ALA A 65 -9.97 9.17 -3.97
CA ALA A 65 -10.26 8.75 -5.34
C ALA A 65 -8.96 8.64 -6.14
N VAL A 66 -8.46 7.41 -6.34
CA VAL A 66 -7.29 7.17 -7.19
C VAL A 66 -7.72 7.29 -8.65
N LYS A 67 -7.37 8.41 -9.29
CA LYS A 67 -7.49 8.52 -10.76
C LYS A 67 -6.46 7.59 -11.39
N ARG A 68 -6.92 6.44 -11.91
CA ARG A 68 -6.09 5.59 -12.77
C ARG A 68 -5.75 6.36 -14.04
N LYS A 69 -4.51 6.85 -14.13
CA LYS A 69 -3.97 7.37 -15.39
C LYS A 69 -3.83 6.17 -16.33
N ARG A 70 -4.74 6.06 -17.31
CA ARG A 70 -4.51 5.13 -18.43
C ARG A 70 -3.17 5.52 -19.05
N LEU A 71 -2.17 4.66 -18.92
CA LEU A 71 -0.95 4.77 -19.71
C LEU A 71 -1.41 4.70 -21.16
N ARG A 72 -1.31 5.82 -21.89
CA ARG A 72 -1.49 5.80 -23.33
C ARG A 72 -0.36 4.93 -23.85
N HIS A 73 -0.70 3.82 -24.49
CA HIS A 73 0.29 3.03 -25.20
C HIS A 73 0.80 3.94 -26.32
N THR A 74 2.02 4.48 -26.19
CA THR A 74 2.67 5.19 -27.29
C THR A 74 2.86 4.15 -28.40
N PRO A 75 2.27 4.32 -29.60
CA PRO A 75 2.57 3.44 -30.72
C PRO A 75 4.08 3.54 -30.92
N GLY A 76 4.79 2.43 -30.74
CA GLY A 76 6.25 2.42 -30.84
C GLY A 76 6.64 3.09 -32.16
N HIS A 77 7.50 4.11 -32.08
CA HIS A 77 8.23 4.56 -33.25
C HIS A 77 8.95 3.32 -33.79
N ARG A 78 8.53 2.84 -34.96
CA ARG A 78 9.36 1.95 -35.79
C ARG A 78 10.56 2.79 -36.22
N GLY A 79 11.53 2.94 -35.32
CA GLY A 79 12.86 3.38 -35.69
C GLY A 79 13.32 2.42 -36.77
N ALA A 80 13.66 2.96 -37.95
CA ALA A 80 14.41 2.21 -38.93
C ALA A 80 15.67 1.72 -38.21
N GLY A 81 15.75 0.41 -37.94
CA GLY A 81 16.97 -0.19 -37.45
C GLY A 81 18.12 0.12 -38.41
N PRO A 82 19.38 0.10 -37.96
CA PRO A 82 20.51 0.32 -38.86
C PRO A 82 20.41 -0.63 -40.06
N HIS A 83 20.45 -0.05 -41.26
CA HIS A 83 20.43 -0.82 -42.50
C HIS A 83 21.52 -1.88 -42.46
N ALA A 84 21.13 -3.16 -42.55
CA ALA A 84 22.09 -4.25 -42.71
C ALA A 84 22.95 -3.99 -43.97
N PRO A 85 24.29 -4.08 -43.88
CA PRO A 85 25.14 -3.86 -45.06
C PRO A 85 24.82 -4.92 -46.11
N LYS A 86 24.60 -4.47 -47.35
CA LYS A 86 24.35 -5.35 -48.50
C LYS A 86 25.57 -6.26 -48.67
N ARG A 87 25.38 -7.59 -48.58
CA ARG A 87 26.42 -8.57 -48.92
C ARG A 87 26.93 -8.26 -50.33
N ALA A 88 28.22 -7.96 -50.46
CA ALA A 88 28.89 -7.89 -51.76
C ALA A 88 28.83 -9.29 -52.39
N GLY A 89 27.99 -9.45 -53.40
CA GLY A 89 27.91 -10.67 -54.18
C GLY A 89 29.18 -10.82 -55.00
N GLY A 90 30.09 -11.68 -54.53
CA GLY A 90 31.19 -12.17 -55.34
C GLY A 90 30.64 -13.04 -56.47
N ARG A 91 30.87 -12.62 -57.71
CA ARG A 91 30.83 -13.51 -58.88
C ARG A 91 32.00 -13.20 -59.79
N VAL A 92 32.43 -14.29 -60.45
CA VAL A 92 33.38 -14.40 -61.56
C VAL A 92 34.84 -14.39 -61.10
N GLY A 93 35.70 -15.34 -61.45
CA GLY A 93 35.62 -16.50 -62.35
C GLY A 93 37.06 -16.95 -62.65
N THR A 94 37.23 -18.28 -62.74
CA THR A 94 38.17 -19.09 -63.57
C THR A 94 39.56 -18.58 -64.04
N SER A 95 40.46 -19.57 -64.21
CA SER A 95 41.78 -19.62 -64.90
C SER A 95 42.95 -18.96 -64.15
N GLU A 96 44.14 -19.56 -63.98
CA GLU A 96 44.81 -20.73 -64.62
C GLU A 96 45.77 -21.37 -63.59
#